data_AF-A0A7X6X5L9-F1
#
_entry.id   AF-A0A7X6X5L9-F1
#
_cell.length_a   1.000
_cell.length_b   1.000
_cell.length_c   1.000
_cell.angle_alpha   90.00
_cell.angle_beta   90.00
_cell.angle_gamma   90.00
#
_symmetry.space_group_name_H-M   'P 1'
#
loop_
_entity.id
_entity.type
_entity.pdbx_description
1 polymer ?
#
loop_
_entity_poly.entity_id
_entity_poly.type
_entity_poly.pdbx_seq_one_letter_code
_entity_poly.pdbx_strand_id
1 'polypeptide(L)'
;MANRKEAERAELHRTIWNMANDLRGSVDGWDFKQYVLGMLFYRYISENITSYINKGEHEAGFEDFDYAKLSDADAESAREDLVKTKGFFILPSQLFENIKDKAEGDDNLNETLESIFKSIEASAQGTDSEANFKGLFDDLDVNSNKLGGSVTKRNERLVKLINSVADMKLGSYQDNTIDAFGDAYEYLMAMYASNAGKSGGEYFTPQEVSELLTKIALVGKNQVNKVYDPACGSGSLLLQSAKILGRDNVRQGFFGQEINITTYNLCRINMFLHDVDYDKFDIAHADTLRDPAHWDDEPFEVIVSNPPYSIKWPGDGDPILINDPRFSPAGVLAPKSRADLAFVMHSLA
;
A
#
# COMPACT_ATOMS: atom_id res chain seq x y z
N MET A 1 -1.09 2.85 -29.20
CA MET A 1 -1.14 2.26 -27.84
C MET A 1 -0.93 3.32 -26.76
N ALA A 2 0.07 4.21 -26.84
CA ALA A 2 0.29 5.29 -25.85
C ALA A 2 -0.95 6.18 -25.59
N ASN A 3 -1.59 6.72 -26.64
CA ASN A 3 -2.78 7.56 -26.50
C ASN A 3 -4.00 6.87 -25.86
N ARG A 4 -4.06 5.53 -25.85
CA ARG A 4 -5.17 4.78 -25.23
C ARG A 4 -4.95 4.65 -23.73
N LYS A 5 -3.74 4.30 -23.30
CA LYS A 5 -3.36 4.25 -21.88
C LYS A 5 -3.47 5.62 -21.21
N GLU A 6 -3.06 6.70 -21.88
CA GLU A 6 -3.22 8.06 -21.35
C GLU A 6 -4.69 8.47 -21.21
N ALA A 7 -5.55 8.09 -22.18
CA ALA A 7 -6.98 8.35 -22.10
C ALA A 7 -7.66 7.54 -20.98
N GLU A 8 -7.28 6.27 -20.82
CA GLU A 8 -7.75 5.39 -19.74
C GLU A 8 -7.31 5.94 -18.37
N ARG A 9 -6.05 6.37 -18.23
CA ARG A 9 -5.55 7.04 -17.00
C ARG A 9 -6.28 8.36 -16.74
N ALA A 10 -6.51 9.19 -17.75
CA ALA A 10 -7.25 10.45 -17.58
C ALA A 10 -8.73 10.21 -17.20
N GLU A 11 -9.38 9.18 -17.76
CA GLU A 11 -10.74 8.80 -17.39
C GLU A 11 -10.78 8.28 -15.95
N LEU A 12 -9.83 7.43 -15.57
CA LEU A 12 -9.65 6.94 -14.20
C LEU A 12 -9.46 8.10 -13.22
N HIS A 13 -8.55 9.02 -13.52
CA HIS A 13 -8.30 10.22 -12.71
C HIS A 13 -9.56 11.09 -12.56
N ARG A 14 -10.34 11.25 -13.63
CA ARG A 14 -11.60 12.00 -13.60
C ARG A 14 -12.66 11.30 -12.74
N THR A 15 -12.80 9.98 -12.89
CA THR A 15 -13.73 9.18 -12.07
C THR A 15 -13.35 9.29 -10.60
N ILE A 16 -12.07 9.10 -10.27
CA ILE A 16 -11.48 9.30 -8.94
C ILE A 16 -11.84 10.67 -8.36
N TRP A 17 -11.61 11.72 -9.14
CA TRP A 17 -11.85 13.08 -8.69
C TRP A 17 -13.35 13.35 -8.45
N ASN A 18 -14.22 12.83 -9.31
CA ASN A 18 -15.67 12.96 -9.15
C ASN A 18 -16.17 12.25 -7.90
N MET A 19 -15.75 11.00 -7.67
CA MET A 19 -16.10 10.26 -6.43
C MET A 19 -15.60 11.00 -5.20
N ALA A 20 -14.36 11.49 -5.23
CA ALA A 20 -13.80 12.26 -4.13
C ALA A 20 -14.61 13.53 -3.84
N ASN A 21 -15.20 14.19 -4.85
CA ASN A 21 -16.08 15.35 -4.64
C ASN A 21 -17.47 14.97 -4.14
N ASP A 22 -18.09 13.95 -4.72
CA ASP A 22 -19.43 13.49 -4.35
C ASP A 22 -19.48 13.02 -2.90
N LEU A 23 -18.37 12.43 -2.44
CA LEU A 23 -18.23 11.91 -1.08
C LEU A 23 -17.66 12.94 -0.09
N ARG A 24 -17.03 14.03 -0.56
CA ARG A 24 -16.41 15.08 0.28
C ARG A 24 -17.41 15.72 1.25
N GLY A 25 -18.67 15.90 0.85
CA GLY A 25 -19.81 16.30 1.69
C GLY A 25 -19.45 16.98 3.02
N SER A 26 -19.69 16.28 4.15
CA SER A 26 -19.48 16.78 5.52
C SER A 26 -18.21 16.25 6.20
N VAL A 27 -17.28 15.65 5.46
CA VAL A 27 -16.06 15.05 6.00
C VAL A 27 -14.87 15.80 5.41
N ASP A 28 -13.86 16.08 6.23
CA ASP A 28 -12.66 16.69 5.67
C ASP A 28 -12.05 15.77 4.60
N GLY A 29 -11.62 16.34 3.48
CA GLY A 29 -11.14 15.57 2.33
C GLY A 29 -9.93 14.69 2.70
N TRP A 30 -9.16 15.10 3.72
CA TRP A 30 -8.05 14.35 4.27
C TRP A 30 -8.49 13.07 5.00
N ASP A 31 -9.50 13.16 5.85
CA ASP A 31 -10.05 11.99 6.57
C ASP A 31 -10.69 11.00 5.60
N PHE A 32 -11.32 11.51 4.54
CA PHE A 32 -12.00 10.64 3.57
C PHE A 32 -11.03 9.79 2.72
N LYS A 33 -9.77 10.22 2.59
CA LYS A 33 -8.71 9.47 1.88
C LYS A 33 -8.61 8.03 2.37
N GLN A 34 -8.59 7.82 3.69
CA GLN A 34 -8.40 6.49 4.29
C GLN A 34 -9.52 5.53 3.87
N TYR A 35 -10.76 6.02 3.76
CA TYR A 35 -11.90 5.23 3.32
C TYR A 35 -11.80 4.82 1.86
N VAL A 36 -11.45 5.74 0.96
CA VAL A 36 -11.29 5.42 -0.47
C VAL A 36 -10.14 4.46 -0.68
N LEU A 37 -8.97 4.74 -0.10
CA LEU A 37 -7.77 3.92 -0.24
C LEU A 37 -7.98 2.52 0.36
N GLY A 38 -8.59 2.43 1.54
CA GLY A 38 -8.89 1.15 2.19
C GLY A 38 -9.91 0.31 1.42
N MET A 39 -10.99 0.92 0.90
CA MET A 39 -11.96 0.20 0.07
C MET A 39 -11.39 -0.21 -1.28
N LEU A 40 -10.53 0.61 -1.89
CA LEU A 40 -9.81 0.25 -3.11
C LEU A 40 -8.87 -0.93 -2.88
N PHE A 41 -8.17 -0.94 -1.75
CA PHE A 41 -7.34 -2.08 -1.35
C PHE A 41 -8.17 -3.34 -1.13
N TYR A 42 -9.28 -3.25 -0.39
CA TYR A 42 -10.20 -4.38 -0.18
C TYR A 42 -10.76 -4.95 -1.50
N ARG A 43 -11.11 -4.07 -2.45
CA ARG A 43 -11.48 -4.47 -3.81
C ARG A 43 -10.34 -5.23 -4.49
N TYR A 44 -9.12 -4.68 -4.46
CA TYR A 44 -7.95 -5.30 -5.09
C TYR A 44 -7.69 -6.71 -4.54
N ILE A 45 -7.61 -6.90 -3.22
CA ILE A 45 -7.31 -8.22 -2.64
C ILE A 45 -8.43 -9.23 -2.90
N SER A 46 -9.68 -8.78 -2.97
CA SER A 46 -10.83 -9.62 -3.37
C SER A 46 -10.71 -10.07 -4.83
N GLU A 47 -10.41 -9.15 -5.75
CA GLU A 47 -10.23 -9.50 -7.16
C GLU A 47 -8.97 -10.36 -7.39
N ASN A 48 -7.88 -10.09 -6.66
CA ASN A 48 -6.63 -10.84 -6.77
C ASN A 48 -6.81 -12.31 -6.37
N ILE A 49 -7.43 -12.57 -5.22
CA ILE A 49 -7.63 -13.94 -4.73
C ILE A 49 -8.63 -14.70 -5.61
N THR A 50 -9.75 -14.08 -5.99
CA THR A 50 -10.75 -14.68 -6.91
C THR A 50 -10.11 -15.01 -8.26
N SER A 51 -9.35 -14.08 -8.84
CA SER A 51 -8.71 -14.30 -10.14
C SER A 51 -7.65 -15.39 -10.08
N TYR A 52 -6.86 -15.43 -9.00
CA TYR A 52 -5.86 -16.48 -8.79
C TYR A 52 -6.49 -17.87 -8.72
N ILE A 53 -7.54 -18.04 -7.91
CA ILE A 53 -8.23 -19.33 -7.75
C ILE A 53 -8.92 -19.74 -9.05
N ASN A 54 -9.71 -18.84 -9.64
CA ASN A 54 -10.45 -19.14 -10.88
C ASN A 54 -9.49 -19.54 -12.00
N LYS A 55 -8.35 -18.85 -12.15
CA LYS A 55 -7.33 -19.20 -13.13
C LYS A 55 -6.79 -20.62 -12.90
N GLY A 56 -6.46 -20.98 -11.66
CA GLY A 56 -5.95 -22.32 -11.33
C GLY A 56 -6.96 -23.42 -11.64
N GLU A 57 -8.23 -23.22 -11.28
CA GLU A 57 -9.32 -24.17 -11.55
C GLU A 57 -9.64 -24.29 -13.05
N HIS A 58 -9.62 -23.17 -13.78
CA HIS A 58 -9.81 -23.15 -15.24
C HIS A 58 -8.67 -23.89 -15.96
N GLU A 59 -7.42 -23.68 -15.53
CA GLU A 59 -6.25 -24.42 -16.04
C GLU A 59 -6.31 -25.93 -15.72
N ALA A 60 -6.98 -26.31 -14.64
CA ALA A 60 -7.25 -27.70 -14.28
C ALA A 60 -8.44 -28.33 -15.05
N GLY A 61 -9.15 -27.54 -15.88
CA GLY A 61 -10.24 -28.01 -16.74
C GLY A 61 -11.65 -27.72 -16.21
N PHE A 62 -11.79 -26.95 -15.13
CA PHE A 62 -13.09 -26.52 -14.60
C PHE A 62 -13.46 -25.13 -15.13
N GLU A 63 -13.66 -24.99 -16.45
CA GLU A 63 -13.87 -23.68 -17.13
C GLU A 63 -15.04 -22.84 -16.57
N ASP A 64 -16.06 -23.49 -16.00
CA ASP A 64 -17.23 -22.82 -15.40
C ASP A 64 -17.07 -22.49 -13.90
N PHE A 65 -15.91 -22.78 -13.31
CA PHE A 65 -15.66 -22.53 -11.89
C PHE A 65 -15.64 -21.02 -11.59
N ASP A 66 -16.25 -20.65 -10.47
CA ASP A 66 -16.28 -19.28 -9.98
C ASP A 66 -16.23 -19.25 -8.45
N TYR A 67 -15.08 -18.87 -7.90
CA TYR A 67 -14.84 -18.78 -6.47
C TYR A 67 -15.88 -17.90 -5.77
N ALA A 68 -16.36 -16.84 -6.43
CA ALA A 68 -17.35 -15.94 -5.87
C ALA A 68 -18.70 -16.59 -5.62
N LYS A 69 -19.00 -17.70 -6.31
CA LYS A 69 -20.25 -18.46 -6.18
C LYS A 69 -20.11 -19.67 -5.27
N LEU A 70 -18.91 -19.96 -4.77
CA LEU A 70 -18.65 -21.08 -3.88
C LEU A 70 -19.26 -20.81 -2.49
N SER A 71 -19.58 -21.88 -1.74
CA SER A 71 -19.97 -21.72 -0.34
C SER A 71 -18.75 -21.47 0.53
N ASP A 72 -18.90 -20.69 1.60
CA ASP A 72 -17.82 -20.44 2.57
C ASP A 72 -17.25 -21.74 3.16
N ALA A 73 -18.11 -22.75 3.37
CA ALA A 73 -17.71 -24.04 3.91
C ALA A 73 -16.79 -24.81 2.95
N ASP A 74 -17.04 -24.75 1.65
CA ASP A 74 -16.21 -25.41 0.66
C ASP A 74 -14.90 -24.64 0.44
N ALA A 75 -14.96 -23.31 0.45
CA ALA A 75 -13.81 -22.43 0.29
C ALA A 75 -12.76 -22.60 1.40
N GLU A 76 -13.20 -22.93 2.61
CA GLU A 76 -12.32 -23.12 3.78
C GLU A 76 -11.21 -24.16 3.54
N SER A 77 -11.46 -25.14 2.67
CA SER A 77 -10.46 -26.16 2.30
C SER A 77 -9.22 -25.57 1.62
N ALA A 78 -9.34 -24.40 0.99
CA ALA A 78 -8.25 -23.71 0.31
C ALA A 78 -7.48 -22.73 1.21
N ARG A 79 -7.94 -22.48 2.45
CA ARG A 79 -7.36 -21.44 3.33
C ARG A 79 -5.86 -21.59 3.53
N GLU A 80 -5.39 -22.78 3.91
CA GLU A 80 -3.97 -22.99 4.23
C GLU A 80 -3.06 -22.69 3.03
N ASP A 81 -3.44 -23.18 1.84
CA ASP A 81 -2.67 -22.99 0.62
C ASP A 81 -2.69 -21.53 0.14
N LEU A 82 -3.85 -20.86 0.26
CA LEU A 82 -4.00 -19.46 -0.13
C LEU A 82 -3.29 -18.51 0.83
N VAL A 83 -3.33 -18.76 2.14
CA VAL A 83 -2.54 -17.96 3.10
C VAL A 83 -1.05 -18.14 2.83
N LYS A 84 -0.59 -19.36 2.51
CA LYS A 84 0.80 -19.59 2.16
C LYS A 84 1.22 -18.92 0.85
N THR A 85 0.32 -18.85 -0.13
CA THR A 85 0.65 -18.35 -1.46
C THR A 85 0.43 -16.84 -1.61
N LYS A 86 -0.62 -16.31 -0.98
CA LYS A 86 -1.04 -14.90 -1.09
C LYS A 86 -0.82 -14.10 0.20
N GLY A 87 -0.62 -14.77 1.33
CA GLY A 87 -0.44 -14.14 2.63
C GLY A 87 -1.74 -13.87 3.38
N PHE A 88 -2.91 -14.08 2.78
CA PHE A 88 -4.22 -13.82 3.37
C PHE A 88 -5.29 -14.73 2.75
N PHE A 89 -6.48 -14.73 3.35
CA PHE A 89 -7.64 -15.44 2.85
C PHE A 89 -8.93 -14.64 3.03
N ILE A 90 -9.80 -14.71 2.03
CA ILE A 90 -11.11 -14.05 2.00
C ILE A 90 -12.15 -15.09 1.59
N LEU A 91 -13.19 -15.25 2.40
CA LEU A 91 -14.30 -16.15 2.07
C LEU A 91 -15.14 -15.59 0.91
N PRO A 92 -15.80 -16.45 0.11
CA PRO A 92 -16.70 -16.00 -0.95
C PRO A 92 -17.71 -14.97 -0.46
N SER A 93 -18.38 -15.19 0.68
CA SER A 93 -19.35 -14.24 1.24
C SER A 93 -18.77 -12.88 1.61
N GLN A 94 -17.45 -12.80 1.78
CA GLN A 94 -16.67 -11.63 2.18
C GLN A 94 -15.97 -10.96 0.98
N LEU A 95 -16.15 -11.44 -0.25
CA LEU A 95 -15.56 -10.80 -1.44
C LEU A 95 -16.24 -9.47 -1.73
N PHE A 96 -15.46 -8.49 -2.19
CA PHE A 96 -15.95 -7.15 -2.52
C PHE A 96 -17.20 -7.16 -3.42
N GLU A 97 -17.24 -8.01 -4.46
CA GLU A 97 -18.40 -8.10 -5.35
C GLU A 97 -19.66 -8.62 -4.64
N ASN A 98 -19.51 -9.62 -3.77
CA ASN A 98 -20.62 -10.21 -3.02
C ASN A 98 -21.12 -9.27 -1.91
N ILE A 99 -20.24 -8.44 -1.35
CA ILE A 99 -20.61 -7.38 -0.42
C ILE A 99 -21.31 -6.24 -1.14
N LYS A 100 -20.79 -5.81 -2.31
CA LYS A 100 -21.43 -4.79 -3.14
C LYS A 100 -22.88 -5.15 -3.47
N ASP A 101 -23.13 -6.39 -3.88
CA ASP A 101 -24.48 -6.85 -4.26
C ASP A 101 -25.47 -6.85 -3.09
N LYS A 102 -24.99 -6.97 -1.85
CA LYS A 102 -25.82 -6.98 -0.63
C LYS A 102 -25.84 -5.65 0.11
N ALA A 103 -24.93 -4.72 -0.22
CA ALA A 103 -24.67 -3.52 0.57
C ALA A 103 -25.91 -2.65 0.78
N GLU A 104 -26.74 -2.47 -0.26
CA GLU A 104 -27.97 -1.66 -0.17
C GLU A 104 -29.03 -2.23 0.79
N GLY A 105 -29.01 -3.55 1.03
CA GLY A 105 -29.94 -4.25 1.91
C GLY A 105 -29.37 -4.56 3.29
N ASP A 106 -28.12 -4.20 3.57
CA ASP A 106 -27.47 -4.47 4.85
C ASP A 106 -27.57 -3.26 5.78
N ASP A 107 -28.55 -3.32 6.69
CA ASP A 107 -28.77 -2.29 7.72
C ASP A 107 -27.58 -2.13 8.67
N ASN A 108 -26.65 -3.09 8.73
CA ASN A 108 -25.46 -3.10 9.59
C ASN A 108 -24.15 -3.26 8.78
N LEU A 109 -24.12 -2.73 7.54
CA LEU A 109 -22.97 -2.80 6.64
C LEU A 109 -21.63 -2.41 7.29
N ASN A 110 -21.63 -1.40 8.16
CA ASN A 110 -20.45 -1.01 8.95
C ASN A 110 -19.90 -2.18 9.79
N GLU A 111 -20.74 -2.93 10.49
CA GLU A 111 -20.32 -4.06 11.31
C GLU A 111 -19.88 -5.25 10.44
N THR A 112 -20.57 -5.47 9.32
CA THR A 112 -20.20 -6.48 8.31
C THR A 112 -18.78 -6.21 7.78
N LEU A 113 -18.49 -4.97 7.36
CA LEU A 113 -17.17 -4.57 6.86
C LEU A 113 -16.09 -4.67 7.94
N GLU A 114 -16.38 -4.22 9.16
CA GLU A 114 -15.44 -4.34 10.28
C GLU A 114 -15.06 -5.80 10.56
N SER A 115 -16.05 -6.70 10.53
CA SER A 115 -15.85 -8.15 10.70
C SER A 115 -14.99 -8.73 9.57
N ILE A 116 -15.23 -8.31 8.33
CA ILE A 116 -14.45 -8.73 7.16
C ILE A 116 -12.99 -8.30 7.30
N PHE A 117 -12.72 -7.02 7.60
CA PHE A 117 -11.35 -6.54 7.74
C PHE A 117 -10.60 -7.28 8.85
N LYS A 118 -11.25 -7.52 10.00
CA LYS A 118 -10.69 -8.35 11.08
C LYS A 118 -10.44 -9.79 10.63
N SER A 119 -11.35 -10.38 9.84
CA SER A 119 -11.19 -11.75 9.30
C SER A 119 -10.00 -11.84 8.34
N ILE A 120 -9.79 -10.83 7.51
CA ILE A 120 -8.66 -10.76 6.57
C ILE A 120 -7.35 -10.68 7.34
N GLU A 121 -7.23 -9.79 8.32
CA GLU A 121 -6.02 -9.70 9.15
C GLU A 121 -5.77 -10.98 9.97
N ALA A 122 -6.83 -11.56 10.55
CA ALA A 122 -6.75 -12.79 11.32
C ALA A 122 -6.34 -14.00 10.46
N SER A 123 -6.60 -13.98 9.15
CA SER A 123 -6.19 -15.06 8.25
C SER A 123 -4.68 -15.22 8.13
N ALA A 124 -3.92 -14.14 8.36
CA ALA A 124 -2.47 -14.13 8.34
C ALA A 124 -1.85 -14.35 9.73
N GLN A 125 -2.65 -14.48 10.79
CA GLN A 125 -2.13 -14.57 12.14
C GLN A 125 -1.37 -15.88 12.36
N GLY A 126 -0.15 -15.79 12.88
CA GLY A 126 0.71 -16.95 13.13
C GLY A 126 1.37 -17.54 11.88
N THR A 127 1.29 -16.87 10.72
CA THR A 127 1.98 -17.26 9.49
C THR A 127 3.10 -16.28 9.14
N ASP A 128 3.89 -16.60 8.11
CA ASP A 128 4.99 -15.74 7.65
C ASP A 128 4.52 -14.36 7.16
N SER A 129 3.23 -14.22 6.79
CA SER A 129 2.64 -12.97 6.30
C SER A 129 2.01 -12.10 7.40
N GLU A 130 2.04 -12.52 8.68
CA GLU A 130 1.39 -11.79 9.78
C GLU A 130 1.83 -10.31 9.81
N ALA A 131 3.14 -10.07 9.72
CA ALA A 131 3.70 -8.72 9.78
C ALA A 131 3.27 -7.84 8.60
N ASN A 132 2.97 -8.43 7.45
CA ASN A 132 2.53 -7.70 6.26
C ASN A 132 1.06 -7.29 6.34
N PHE A 133 0.21 -8.08 7.02
CA PHE A 133 -1.25 -7.85 7.09
C PHE A 133 -1.75 -7.21 8.39
N LYS A 134 -1.04 -7.39 9.49
CA LYS A 134 -1.47 -6.88 10.81
C LYS A 134 -1.62 -5.37 10.82
N GLY A 135 -2.81 -4.91 11.21
CA GLY A 135 -3.16 -3.49 11.34
C GLY A 135 -3.24 -2.74 10.01
N LEU A 136 -3.35 -3.43 8.87
CA LEU A 136 -3.51 -2.78 7.56
C LEU A 136 -4.82 -2.00 7.45
N PHE A 137 -5.88 -2.44 8.14
CA PHE A 137 -7.20 -1.82 8.12
C PHE A 137 -7.48 -0.96 9.36
N ASP A 138 -6.53 -0.79 10.28
CA ASP A 138 -6.71 -0.02 11.52
C ASP A 138 -7.08 1.46 11.27
N ASP A 139 -6.60 2.03 10.16
CA ASP A 139 -6.93 3.40 9.75
C ASP A 139 -8.33 3.53 9.12
N LEU A 140 -9.02 2.41 8.84
CA LEU A 140 -10.33 2.35 8.21
C LEU A 140 -11.46 2.19 9.24
N ASP A 141 -11.77 3.25 9.98
CA ASP A 141 -12.85 3.24 10.97
C ASP A 141 -14.25 3.37 10.33
N VAL A 142 -14.82 2.25 9.88
CA VAL A 142 -16.19 2.18 9.31
C VAL A 142 -17.30 2.54 10.31
N ASN A 143 -16.98 2.65 11.60
CA ASN A 143 -17.91 3.08 12.65
C ASN A 143 -17.79 4.56 13.00
N SER A 144 -16.91 5.30 12.32
CA SER A 144 -16.61 6.68 12.67
C SER A 144 -17.83 7.60 12.56
N ASN A 145 -17.94 8.52 13.53
CA ASN A 145 -18.91 9.62 13.45
C ASN A 145 -18.66 10.55 12.26
N LYS A 146 -17.46 10.51 11.66
CA LYS A 146 -17.15 11.22 10.41
C LYS A 146 -18.02 10.70 9.26
N LEU A 147 -18.26 9.39 9.17
CA LEU A 147 -19.16 8.80 8.16
C LEU A 147 -20.65 9.13 8.40
N GLY A 148 -21.02 9.53 9.62
CA GLY A 148 -22.38 9.92 9.94
C GLY A 148 -22.67 9.76 11.43
N GLY A 149 -23.56 10.62 11.96
CA GLY A 149 -23.93 10.58 13.38
C GLY A 149 -24.88 9.44 13.77
N SER A 150 -25.36 8.63 12.83
CA SER A 150 -26.20 7.45 13.07
C SER A 150 -25.78 6.29 12.17
N VAL A 151 -26.06 5.06 12.60
CA VAL A 151 -25.75 3.82 11.84
C VAL A 151 -26.31 3.90 10.42
N THR A 152 -27.59 4.26 10.25
CA THR A 152 -28.22 4.44 8.93
C THR A 152 -27.43 5.40 8.02
N LYS A 153 -27.02 6.57 8.54
CA LYS A 153 -26.27 7.55 7.73
C LYS A 153 -24.87 7.07 7.39
N ARG A 154 -24.21 6.32 8.29
CA ARG A 154 -22.91 5.71 8.01
C ARG A 154 -23.05 4.68 6.89
N ASN A 155 -24.05 3.81 6.98
CA ASN A 155 -24.28 2.76 6.00
C ASN A 155 -24.69 3.32 4.63
N GLU A 156 -25.54 4.36 4.57
CA GLU A 156 -25.81 5.11 3.34
C GLU A 156 -24.53 5.63 2.66
N ARG A 157 -23.53 6.07 3.43
CA ARG A 157 -22.24 6.53 2.87
C ARG A 157 -21.32 5.38 2.49
N LEU A 158 -21.29 4.31 3.26
CA LEU A 158 -20.51 3.12 2.95
C LEU A 158 -21.02 2.46 1.67
N VAL A 159 -22.34 2.38 1.46
CA VAL A 159 -22.96 1.94 0.20
C VAL A 159 -22.48 2.81 -0.97
N LYS A 160 -22.56 4.14 -0.83
CA LYS A 160 -22.08 5.05 -1.88
C LYS A 160 -20.59 4.85 -2.17
N LEU A 161 -19.78 4.65 -1.14
CA LEU A 161 -18.35 4.42 -1.27
C LEU A 161 -18.05 3.10 -2.00
N ILE A 162 -18.71 2.01 -1.62
CA ILE A 162 -18.57 0.70 -2.28
C ILE A 162 -18.97 0.80 -3.74
N ASN A 163 -20.13 1.40 -4.05
CA ASN A 163 -20.59 1.59 -5.42
C ASN A 163 -19.63 2.46 -6.24
N SER A 164 -19.14 3.55 -5.64
CA SER A 164 -18.14 4.42 -6.27
C SER A 164 -16.87 3.63 -6.62
N VAL A 165 -16.30 2.91 -5.65
CA VAL A 165 -15.10 2.09 -5.85
C VAL A 165 -15.35 0.98 -6.88
N ALA A 166 -16.54 0.39 -6.92
CA ALA A 166 -16.91 -0.62 -7.91
C ALA A 166 -17.00 -0.04 -9.34
N ASP A 167 -17.49 1.19 -9.48
CA ASP A 167 -17.66 1.86 -10.77
C ASP A 167 -16.33 2.36 -11.38
N MET A 168 -15.23 2.30 -10.61
CA MET A 168 -13.90 2.57 -11.16
C MET A 168 -13.57 1.58 -12.27
N LYS A 169 -13.37 2.11 -13.47
CA LYS A 169 -12.94 1.34 -14.66
C LYS A 169 -11.45 1.01 -14.59
N LEU A 170 -11.09 0.11 -13.69
CA LEU A 170 -9.72 -0.38 -13.51
C LEU A 170 -9.37 -1.51 -14.50
N GLY A 171 -10.32 -1.95 -15.32
CA GLY A 171 -10.21 -3.13 -16.17
C GLY A 171 -10.51 -4.42 -15.39
N SER A 172 -10.49 -5.57 -16.08
CA SER A 172 -10.42 -6.87 -15.41
C SER A 172 -8.95 -7.15 -15.06
N TYR A 173 -8.69 -7.82 -13.93
CA TYR A 173 -7.35 -8.32 -13.60
C TYR A 173 -6.73 -9.17 -14.73
N GLN A 174 -7.57 -9.75 -15.59
CA GLN A 174 -7.19 -10.59 -16.74
C GLN A 174 -6.85 -9.80 -18.02
N ASP A 175 -7.54 -8.68 -18.33
CA ASP A 175 -7.40 -7.98 -19.63
C ASP A 175 -6.63 -6.65 -19.55
N ASN A 176 -6.36 -6.12 -18.35
CA ASN A 176 -5.56 -4.91 -18.18
C ASN A 176 -4.47 -5.09 -17.13
N THR A 177 -3.35 -4.41 -17.42
CA THR A 177 -2.12 -4.43 -16.64
C THR A 177 -2.39 -4.25 -15.15
N ILE A 178 -1.88 -5.16 -14.33
CA ILE A 178 -1.67 -5.09 -12.87
C ILE A 178 -1.41 -3.66 -12.35
N ASP A 179 -0.79 -2.81 -13.17
CA ASP A 179 -0.56 -1.37 -12.99
C ASP A 179 -1.80 -0.51 -12.68
N ALA A 180 -3.04 -0.88 -13.05
CA ALA A 180 -4.19 0.03 -12.95
C ALA A 180 -4.62 0.35 -11.51
N PHE A 181 -4.63 -0.64 -10.61
CA PHE A 181 -4.95 -0.43 -9.19
C PHE A 181 -3.86 0.39 -8.49
N GLY A 182 -2.59 0.04 -8.73
CA GLY A 182 -1.44 0.78 -8.22
C GLY A 182 -1.40 2.24 -8.70
N ASP A 183 -1.60 2.47 -10.00
CA ASP A 183 -1.68 3.82 -10.58
C ASP A 183 -2.84 4.64 -10.00
N ALA A 184 -4.03 4.03 -9.84
CA ALA A 184 -5.18 4.68 -9.22
C ALA A 184 -4.85 5.14 -7.79
N TYR A 185 -4.18 4.26 -7.04
CA TYR A 185 -3.80 4.50 -5.65
C TYR A 185 -2.74 5.60 -5.52
N GLU A 186 -1.67 5.55 -6.34
CA GLU A 186 -0.66 6.61 -6.38
C GLU A 186 -1.26 7.96 -6.77
N TYR A 187 -2.16 7.99 -7.76
CA TYR A 187 -2.85 9.21 -8.14
C TYR A 187 -3.72 9.76 -7.00
N LEU A 188 -4.51 8.91 -6.32
CA LEU A 188 -5.30 9.30 -5.16
C LEU A 188 -4.39 9.90 -4.07
N MET A 189 -3.29 9.22 -3.73
CA MET A 189 -2.33 9.72 -2.75
C MET A 189 -1.75 11.08 -3.15
N ALA A 190 -1.31 11.24 -4.41
CA ALA A 190 -0.76 12.49 -4.93
C ALA A 190 -1.79 13.63 -4.91
N MET A 191 -3.04 13.35 -5.28
CA MET A 191 -4.16 14.29 -5.24
C MET A 191 -4.43 14.77 -3.82
N TYR A 192 -4.45 13.87 -2.84
CA TYR A 192 -4.68 14.24 -1.44
C TYR A 192 -3.47 14.98 -0.83
N ALA A 193 -2.24 14.59 -1.16
CA ALA A 193 -1.03 15.30 -0.74
C ALA A 193 -1.02 16.74 -1.26
N SER A 194 -1.40 16.94 -2.53
CA SER A 194 -1.49 18.26 -3.16
C SER A 194 -2.56 19.15 -2.53
N ASN A 195 -3.68 18.57 -2.08
CA ASN A 195 -4.78 19.30 -1.45
C ASN A 195 -4.57 19.60 0.05
N ALA A 196 -3.68 18.88 0.72
CA ALA A 196 -3.43 19.01 2.16
C ALA A 196 -2.51 20.18 2.55
N GLY A 197 -2.02 20.95 1.57
CA GLY A 197 -1.13 22.08 1.82
C GLY A 197 0.20 21.68 2.46
N LYS A 198 0.74 22.54 3.34
CA LYS A 198 2.09 22.39 3.94
C LYS A 198 2.29 21.08 4.70
N SER A 199 1.23 20.44 5.20
CA SER A 199 1.32 19.27 6.07
C SER A 199 1.31 17.94 5.32
N GLY A 200 0.86 17.90 4.05
CA GLY A 200 0.72 16.65 3.28
C GLY A 200 1.75 16.45 2.18
N GLY A 201 2.39 17.52 1.70
CA GLY A 201 3.47 17.44 0.71
C GLY A 201 4.80 16.93 1.26
N GLU A 202 4.96 16.86 2.59
CA GLU A 202 6.19 16.39 3.24
C GLU A 202 6.41 14.87 3.11
N TYR A 203 5.41 14.11 2.64
CA TYR A 203 5.42 12.64 2.60
C TYR A 203 5.26 12.04 1.20
N PHE A 204 5.29 12.87 0.14
CA PHE A 204 5.11 12.42 -1.22
C PHE A 204 6.19 12.99 -2.15
N THR A 205 6.88 12.09 -2.85
CA THR A 205 7.87 12.46 -3.88
C THR A 205 7.17 12.49 -5.25
N PRO A 206 7.13 13.64 -5.96
CA PRO A 206 6.53 13.74 -7.28
C PRO A 206 7.07 12.66 -8.24
N GLN A 207 6.20 12.14 -9.10
CA GLN A 207 6.51 10.97 -9.94
C GLN A 207 7.73 11.20 -10.83
N GLU A 208 7.86 12.39 -11.42
CA GLU A 208 8.98 12.74 -12.30
C GLU A 208 10.31 12.80 -11.55
N VAL A 209 10.28 13.22 -10.28
CA VAL A 209 11.47 13.24 -9.41
C VAL A 209 11.83 11.82 -8.98
N SER A 210 10.83 11.02 -8.58
CA SER A 210 11.03 9.61 -8.23
C SER A 210 11.63 8.83 -9.40
N GLU A 211 11.08 8.97 -10.60
CA GLU A 211 11.59 8.32 -11.81
C GLU A 211 13.04 8.74 -12.12
N LEU A 212 13.36 10.02 -12.00
CA LEU A 212 14.71 10.52 -12.22
C LEU A 212 15.72 9.92 -11.22
N LEU A 213 15.42 9.97 -9.92
CA LEU A 213 16.29 9.45 -8.86
C LEU A 213 16.55 7.96 -9.05
N THR A 214 15.49 7.18 -9.30
CA THR A 214 15.61 5.75 -9.49
C THR A 214 16.37 5.41 -10.78
N LYS A 215 16.17 6.14 -11.89
CA LYS A 215 16.97 5.96 -13.11
C LYS A 215 18.45 6.21 -12.88
N ILE A 216 18.82 7.19 -12.05
CA ILE A 216 20.21 7.45 -11.67
C ILE A 216 20.79 6.28 -10.87
N ALA A 217 20.04 5.79 -9.87
CA ALA A 217 20.48 4.66 -9.04
C ALA A 217 20.59 3.33 -9.84
N LEU A 218 19.85 3.23 -10.95
CA LEU A 218 19.81 2.07 -11.83
C LEU A 218 20.75 2.13 -13.04
N VAL A 219 21.60 3.16 -13.18
CA VAL A 219 22.49 3.29 -14.34
C VAL A 219 23.33 2.01 -14.54
N GLY A 220 23.20 1.41 -15.72
CA GLY A 220 23.93 0.19 -16.09
C GLY A 220 23.38 -1.11 -15.50
N LYS A 221 22.24 -1.07 -14.80
CA LYS A 221 21.59 -2.24 -14.18
C LYS A 221 20.33 -2.61 -14.95
N ASN A 222 20.22 -3.88 -15.36
CA ASN A 222 18.99 -4.45 -15.95
C ASN A 222 18.22 -5.31 -14.94
N GLN A 223 18.82 -5.61 -13.80
CA GLN A 223 18.23 -6.30 -12.65
C GLN A 223 18.97 -5.87 -11.39
N VAL A 224 18.30 -5.99 -10.25
CA VAL A 224 18.85 -5.71 -8.92
C VAL A 224 18.47 -6.79 -7.93
N ASN A 225 19.29 -6.95 -6.88
CA ASN A 225 18.98 -7.87 -5.80
C ASN A 225 17.93 -7.29 -4.85
N LYS A 226 18.30 -6.31 -4.03
CA LYS A 226 17.45 -5.64 -3.04
C LYS A 226 17.48 -4.13 -3.25
N VAL A 227 16.31 -3.50 -3.07
CA VAL A 227 16.13 -2.04 -3.09
C VAL A 227 15.76 -1.58 -1.70
N TYR A 228 16.40 -0.52 -1.20
CA TYR A 228 16.16 0.01 0.15
C TYR A 228 15.79 1.50 0.14
N ASP A 229 14.87 1.88 1.04
CA ASP A 229 14.53 3.27 1.35
C ASP A 229 14.37 3.47 2.87
N PRO A 230 15.34 4.11 3.55
CA PRO A 230 15.32 4.34 5.00
C PRO A 230 14.26 5.32 5.48
N ALA A 231 13.53 5.98 4.60
CA ALA A 231 12.44 6.90 4.93
C ALA A 231 11.35 6.78 3.86
N CYS A 232 10.80 5.57 3.74
CA CYS A 232 10.11 5.13 2.53
C CYS A 232 8.79 5.84 2.24
N GLY A 233 8.22 6.55 3.21
CA GLY A 233 6.93 7.18 3.04
C GLY A 233 5.89 6.15 2.59
N SER A 234 5.15 6.48 1.53
CA SER A 234 4.15 5.59 0.91
C SER A 234 4.73 4.51 -0.02
N GLY A 235 6.06 4.36 -0.10
CA GLY A 235 6.71 3.32 -0.90
C GLY A 235 6.80 3.59 -2.40
N SER A 236 6.32 4.74 -2.88
CA SER A 236 6.34 5.08 -4.32
C SER A 236 7.76 5.07 -4.91
N LEU A 237 8.78 5.50 -4.15
CA LEU A 237 10.16 5.53 -4.64
C LEU A 237 10.77 4.12 -4.75
N LEU A 238 10.42 3.22 -3.82
CA LEU A 238 10.79 1.80 -3.87
C LEU A 238 10.23 1.14 -5.15
N LEU A 239 8.92 1.30 -5.36
CA LEU A 239 8.17 0.70 -6.47
C LEU A 239 8.59 1.23 -7.85
N GLN A 240 9.17 2.43 -7.91
CA GLN A 240 9.71 2.97 -9.15
C GLN A 240 10.79 2.06 -9.77
N SER A 241 11.52 1.29 -8.94
CA SER A 241 12.50 0.32 -9.44
C SER A 241 11.82 -0.83 -10.18
N ALA A 242 10.68 -1.30 -9.68
CA ALA A 242 9.84 -2.30 -10.36
C ALA A 242 9.27 -1.75 -11.67
N LYS A 243 8.83 -0.49 -11.70
CA LYS A 243 8.30 0.16 -12.91
C LYS A 243 9.35 0.30 -14.01
N ILE A 244 10.61 0.55 -13.66
CA ILE A 244 11.71 0.72 -14.62
C ILE A 244 12.29 -0.62 -15.07
N LEU A 245 12.55 -1.55 -14.14
CA LEU A 245 13.22 -2.81 -14.44
C LEU A 245 12.23 -3.93 -14.84
N GLY A 246 10.97 -3.84 -14.41
CA GLY A 246 10.06 -4.97 -14.30
C GLY A 246 10.19 -5.66 -12.94
N ARG A 247 9.05 -6.12 -12.38
CA ARG A 247 8.97 -6.74 -11.04
C ARG A 247 9.96 -7.90 -10.87
N ASP A 248 10.02 -8.80 -11.84
CA ASP A 248 10.89 -10.00 -11.79
C ASP A 248 12.39 -9.65 -11.75
N ASN A 249 12.75 -8.43 -12.15
CA ASN A 249 14.12 -7.94 -12.14
C ASN A 249 14.52 -7.27 -10.81
N VAL A 250 13.63 -7.22 -9.81
CA VAL A 250 13.94 -6.92 -8.41
C VAL A 250 13.83 -8.22 -7.60
N ARG A 251 14.95 -8.94 -7.47
CA ARG A 251 14.93 -10.39 -7.15
C ARG A 251 14.56 -10.73 -5.71
N GLN A 252 15.17 -10.06 -4.75
CA GLN A 252 14.98 -10.29 -3.31
C GLN A 252 14.01 -9.30 -2.67
N GLY A 253 13.54 -8.30 -3.41
CA GLY A 253 12.43 -7.45 -2.98
C GLY A 253 12.81 -6.05 -2.50
N PHE A 254 11.85 -5.43 -1.81
CA PHE A 254 11.88 -4.04 -1.38
C PHE A 254 11.93 -3.94 0.15
N PHE A 255 12.86 -3.15 0.65
CA PHE A 255 13.09 -2.96 2.07
C PHE A 255 12.88 -1.48 2.38
N GLY A 256 12.19 -1.17 3.46
CA GLY A 256 11.96 0.22 3.79
C GLY A 256 11.62 0.47 5.24
N GLN A 257 11.81 1.69 5.70
CA GLN A 257 11.50 2.07 7.06
C GLN A 257 10.73 3.38 7.09
N GLU A 258 9.67 3.42 7.90
CA GLU A 258 8.80 4.59 8.06
C GLU A 258 8.46 4.80 9.54
N ILE A 259 8.47 6.05 9.99
CA ILE A 259 8.22 6.40 11.40
C ILE A 259 6.73 6.65 11.70
N ASN A 260 5.95 7.03 10.69
CA ASN A 260 4.53 7.31 10.82
C ASN A 260 3.69 6.07 10.51
N ILE A 261 2.95 5.56 11.50
CA ILE A 261 2.12 4.34 11.38
C ILE A 261 1.13 4.40 10.21
N THR A 262 0.46 5.52 9.98
CA THR A 262 -0.50 5.65 8.88
C THR A 262 0.22 5.58 7.54
N THR A 263 1.34 6.29 7.39
CA THR A 263 2.16 6.25 6.16
C THR A 263 2.79 4.87 5.93
N TYR A 264 3.20 4.19 7.01
CA TYR A 264 3.67 2.82 7.01
C TYR A 264 2.61 1.85 6.46
N ASN A 265 1.36 1.98 6.90
CA ASN A 265 0.24 1.20 6.36
C ASN A 265 0.01 1.49 4.87
N LEU A 266 0.07 2.77 4.46
CA LEU A 266 -0.03 3.14 3.05
C LEU A 266 1.08 2.50 2.21
N CYS A 267 2.30 2.43 2.71
CA CYS A 267 3.42 1.76 2.03
C CYS A 267 3.12 0.28 1.78
N ARG A 268 2.72 -0.46 2.83
CA ARG A 268 2.41 -1.89 2.73
C ARG A 268 1.24 -2.15 1.77
N ILE A 269 0.16 -1.35 1.86
CA ILE A 269 -0.96 -1.42 0.91
C ILE A 269 -0.49 -1.15 -0.53
N ASN A 270 0.38 -0.15 -0.71
CA ASN A 270 0.89 0.21 -2.04
C ASN A 270 1.75 -0.89 -2.65
N MET A 271 2.52 -1.64 -1.84
CA MET A 271 3.25 -2.84 -2.29
C MET A 271 2.29 -3.89 -2.84
N PHE A 272 1.24 -4.23 -2.09
CA PHE A 272 0.24 -5.19 -2.55
C PHE A 272 -0.47 -4.73 -3.83
N LEU A 273 -0.86 -3.46 -3.93
CA LEU A 273 -1.56 -2.93 -5.12
C LEU A 273 -0.71 -2.93 -6.39
N HIS A 274 0.62 -2.99 -6.26
CA HIS A 274 1.55 -3.18 -7.36
C HIS A 274 1.94 -4.66 -7.54
N ASP A 275 1.16 -5.58 -6.97
CA ASP A 275 1.33 -7.03 -7.03
C ASP A 275 2.73 -7.47 -6.56
N VAL A 276 3.27 -6.80 -5.53
CA VAL A 276 4.46 -7.28 -4.83
C VAL A 276 4.01 -8.30 -3.80
N ASP A 277 4.47 -9.54 -3.93
CA ASP A 277 4.14 -10.61 -3.00
C ASP A 277 4.65 -10.31 -1.59
N TYR A 278 3.99 -10.84 -0.57
CA TYR A 278 4.31 -10.54 0.84
C TYR A 278 5.74 -10.94 1.25
N ASP A 279 6.33 -11.92 0.57
CA ASP A 279 7.71 -12.38 0.76
C ASP A 279 8.74 -11.59 -0.06
N LYS A 280 8.28 -10.59 -0.83
CA LYS A 280 9.09 -9.68 -1.66
C LYS A 280 9.15 -8.26 -1.11
N PHE A 281 8.67 -8.03 0.11
CA PHE A 281 8.93 -6.77 0.79
C PHE A 281 8.96 -6.91 2.32
N ASP A 282 9.78 -6.07 2.95
CA ASP A 282 9.80 -5.89 4.40
C ASP A 282 9.82 -4.38 4.69
N ILE A 283 8.74 -3.89 5.32
CA ILE A 283 8.67 -2.52 5.80
C ILE A 283 8.70 -2.54 7.33
N ALA A 284 9.61 -1.77 7.92
CA ALA A 284 9.71 -1.57 9.35
C ALA A 284 9.01 -0.26 9.78
N HIS A 285 8.36 -0.30 10.95
CA HIS A 285 7.76 0.87 11.58
C HIS A 285 8.57 1.33 12.79
N ALA A 286 9.53 2.24 12.56
CA ALA A 286 10.43 2.77 13.59
C ALA A 286 11.20 4.01 13.09
N ASP A 287 11.85 4.75 14.00
CA ASP A 287 12.76 5.85 13.64
C ASP A 287 14.10 5.29 13.15
N THR A 288 14.40 5.44 11.86
CA THR A 288 15.64 4.92 11.22
C THR A 288 16.92 5.36 11.90
N LEU A 289 16.99 6.60 12.42
CA LEU A 289 18.23 7.11 13.03
C LEU A 289 18.44 6.56 14.44
N ARG A 290 17.37 6.16 15.14
CA ARG A 290 17.42 5.63 16.51
C ARG A 290 17.37 4.11 16.57
N ASP A 291 16.43 3.54 15.84
CA ASP A 291 16.06 2.14 15.82
C ASP A 291 16.14 1.63 14.37
N PRO A 292 17.34 1.63 13.75
CA PRO A 292 17.53 1.17 12.37
C PRO A 292 17.15 -0.31 12.24
N ALA A 293 16.31 -0.61 11.26
CA ALA A 293 15.97 -1.96 10.84
C ALA A 293 16.88 -2.45 9.69
N HIS A 294 16.68 -3.70 9.27
CA HIS A 294 17.27 -4.30 8.05
C HIS A 294 18.81 -4.44 8.03
N TRP A 295 19.47 -4.41 9.19
CA TRP A 295 20.93 -4.67 9.29
C TRP A 295 21.34 -6.04 8.75
N ASP A 296 20.54 -7.07 9.03
CA ASP A 296 20.80 -8.44 8.58
C ASP A 296 20.45 -8.65 7.09
N ASP A 297 19.85 -7.64 6.45
CA ASP A 297 19.45 -7.63 5.04
C ASP A 297 20.44 -6.87 4.15
N GLU A 298 21.58 -6.44 4.66
CA GLU A 298 22.64 -5.89 3.82
C GLU A 298 23.36 -6.98 2.98
N PRO A 299 24.00 -6.63 1.86
CA PRO A 299 24.02 -5.31 1.22
C PRO A 299 22.83 -5.06 0.29
N PHE A 300 22.45 -3.79 0.15
CA PHE A 300 21.49 -3.31 -0.86
C PHE A 300 22.21 -2.88 -2.14
N GLU A 301 21.64 -3.20 -3.30
CA GLU A 301 22.25 -2.81 -4.59
C GLU A 301 21.78 -1.44 -5.09
N VAL A 302 20.63 -0.98 -4.58
CA VAL A 302 20.01 0.31 -4.87
C VAL A 302 19.45 0.85 -3.56
N ILE A 303 19.86 2.05 -3.21
CA ILE A 303 19.27 2.82 -2.11
C ILE A 303 18.76 4.12 -2.71
N VAL A 304 17.47 4.37 -2.54
CA VAL A 304 16.78 5.58 -3.01
C VAL A 304 15.95 6.10 -1.84
N SER A 305 16.00 7.41 -1.58
CA SER A 305 15.26 7.97 -0.44
C SER A 305 14.93 9.44 -0.64
N ASN A 306 13.87 9.88 0.00
CA ASN A 306 13.52 11.29 0.17
C ASN A 306 13.23 11.56 1.66
N PRO A 307 14.28 11.63 2.51
CA PRO A 307 14.09 11.80 3.95
C PRO A 307 13.48 13.17 4.27
N PRO A 308 12.80 13.30 5.42
CA PRO A 308 12.14 14.55 5.79
C PRO A 308 13.14 15.70 5.96
N TYR A 309 12.79 16.86 5.41
CA TYR A 309 13.70 18.00 5.32
C TYR A 309 14.07 18.55 6.70
N SER A 310 15.36 18.50 7.04
CA SER A 310 15.92 19.22 8.19
C SER A 310 15.19 18.98 9.51
N ILE A 311 14.81 17.74 9.77
CA ILE A 311 14.22 17.36 11.05
C ILE A 311 15.26 17.41 12.18
N LYS A 312 14.76 17.54 13.40
CA LYS A 312 15.58 17.38 14.60
C LYS A 312 15.86 15.90 14.84
N TRP A 313 17.04 15.61 15.37
CA TRP A 313 17.45 14.26 15.75
C TRP A 313 18.39 14.32 16.97
N PRO A 314 18.73 13.19 17.63
CA PRO A 314 19.52 13.21 18.85
C PRO A 314 20.91 13.86 18.69
N GLY A 315 21.63 13.55 17.60
CA GLY A 315 22.96 14.10 17.31
C GLY A 315 23.92 14.00 18.51
N ASP A 316 24.67 15.08 18.78
CA ASP A 316 25.57 15.18 19.93
C ASP A 316 24.88 15.18 21.31
N GLY A 317 23.54 15.18 21.33
CA GLY A 317 22.74 14.98 22.54
C GLY A 317 22.73 13.52 23.02
N ASP A 318 23.09 12.58 22.15
CA ASP A 318 23.31 11.18 22.50
C ASP A 318 24.80 10.83 22.35
N PRO A 319 25.54 10.64 23.46
CA PRO A 319 26.99 10.47 23.42
C PRO A 319 27.43 9.15 22.78
N ILE A 320 26.53 8.17 22.59
CA ILE A 320 26.92 6.89 21.95
C ILE A 320 27.02 7.03 20.43
N LEU A 321 26.28 7.97 19.82
CA LEU A 321 26.19 8.10 18.36
C LEU A 321 27.52 8.46 17.71
N ILE A 322 28.44 9.11 18.43
CA ILE A 322 29.78 9.43 17.90
C ILE A 322 30.60 8.17 17.59
N ASN A 323 30.30 7.05 18.25
CA ASN A 323 30.94 5.75 18.04
C ASN A 323 30.05 4.78 17.24
N ASP A 324 28.86 5.19 16.81
CA ASP A 324 27.99 4.40 15.95
C ASP A 324 28.73 4.14 14.61
N PRO A 325 28.79 2.88 14.11
CA PRO A 325 29.44 2.56 12.85
C PRO A 325 28.95 3.40 11.66
N ARG A 326 27.69 3.84 11.66
CA ARG A 326 27.12 4.70 10.61
C ARG A 326 27.76 6.07 10.59
N PHE A 327 28.03 6.65 11.75
CA PHE A 327 28.37 8.07 11.88
C PHE A 327 29.84 8.31 12.20
N SER A 328 30.50 7.36 12.89
CA SER A 328 31.90 7.49 13.31
C SER A 328 32.90 7.75 12.16
N PRO A 329 32.74 7.22 10.92
CA PRO A 329 33.66 7.52 9.82
C PRO A 329 33.68 9.00 9.42
N ALA A 330 32.60 9.76 9.67
CA ALA A 330 32.54 11.18 9.38
C ALA A 330 33.34 12.04 10.37
N GLY A 331 33.70 11.50 11.55
CA GLY A 331 34.44 12.18 12.61
C GLY A 331 33.66 13.27 13.37
N VAL A 332 32.47 13.65 12.90
CA VAL A 332 31.55 14.59 13.53
C VAL A 332 30.11 14.22 13.18
N LEU A 333 29.20 14.40 14.13
CA LEU A 333 27.77 14.16 13.91
C LEU A 333 27.13 15.34 13.18
N ALA A 334 26.08 15.06 12.40
CA ALA A 334 25.24 16.13 11.85
C ALA A 334 24.63 17.01 12.98
N PRO A 335 24.35 18.29 12.73
CA PRO A 335 23.75 19.15 13.75
C PRO A 335 22.40 18.62 14.23
N LYS A 336 22.08 18.75 15.53
CA LYS A 336 20.79 18.30 16.10
C LYS A 336 19.54 18.85 15.43
N SER A 337 19.66 20.00 14.76
CA SER A 337 18.56 20.65 14.04
C SER A 337 18.48 20.29 12.56
N ARG A 338 19.39 19.45 12.05
CA ARG A 338 19.55 19.10 10.63
C ARG A 338 20.01 17.65 10.50
N ALA A 339 19.06 16.72 10.44
CA ALA A 339 19.33 15.28 10.31
C ALA A 339 19.75 14.84 8.90
N ASP A 340 19.78 15.75 7.93
CA ASP A 340 19.92 15.48 6.49
C ASP A 340 21.17 14.62 6.20
N LEU A 341 22.33 14.99 6.76
CA LEU A 341 23.57 14.21 6.60
C LEU A 341 23.58 12.92 7.44
N ALA A 342 22.79 12.82 8.50
CA ALA A 342 22.68 11.57 9.26
C ALA A 342 21.98 10.49 8.42
N PHE A 343 20.92 10.84 7.67
CA PHE A 343 20.29 9.91 6.71
C PHE A 343 21.25 9.50 5.58
N VAL A 344 22.07 10.42 5.07
CA VAL A 344 23.10 10.09 4.07
C VAL A 344 24.12 9.11 4.65
N MET A 345 24.61 9.35 5.86
CA MET A 345 25.56 8.45 6.52
C MET A 345 24.94 7.08 6.82
N HIS A 346 23.66 7.03 7.23
CA HIS A 346 22.91 5.79 7.37
C HIS A 346 22.83 5.01 6.06
N SER A 347 22.60 5.69 4.94
CA SER A 347 22.51 5.05 3.61
C SER A 347 23.87 4.61 3.04
N LEU A 348 24.97 5.13 3.59
CA LEU A 348 26.34 4.78 3.16
C LEU A 348 26.95 3.65 3.98
N ALA A 349 26.50 3.49 5.23
CA ALA A 349 26.78 2.32 6.05
C ALA A 349 26.17 1.09 5.36
#